data_AF-A0A255UDS8-F1
#
_entry.id   AF-A0A255UDS8-F1
#
_cell.length_a   1.000
_cell.length_b   1.000
_cell.length_c   1.000
_cell.angle_alpha   90.00
_cell.angle_beta   90.00
_cell.angle_gamma   90.00
#
_symmetry.space_group_name_H-M   'P 1'
#
loop_
_entity.id
_entity.type
_entity.pdbx_description
1 polymer ?
#
loop_
_entity_poly.entity_id
_entity_poly.type
_entity_poly.pdbx_seq_one_letter_code
_entity_poly.pdbx_strand_id
1 'polypeptide(L)'
;MKKIKRFILLAVLAAMAAVASAASPKQSIDVAFAQLAQTLIDMGAITNSEAQEYEGGYHKFYNFVIDKEQRKLVDDFEAKTMRPNVALAYMSNFRKAGTIAKSNNIGYGKDNALTYNLGVYIDRNYDILYLRDPLNKEKRYVYALVWWMSGKKMNGSLLKFYNIDPVVQREKASKQTEGRRVLRTESDSILMVDGSGKLVYSNLDIANKATKFTSSSLLTAVTSVCSAYTSLAFSDGAAKDVEYRQILANRLVTLCNLGRKTFDANDKKACIKLVEGVRRCESDVVNSTLLDAALTLLKN
;
A
#
# COMPACT_ATOMS: atom_id res chain seq x y z
N MET A 1 -18.40 31.89 44.35
CA MET A 1 -17.13 31.12 44.40
C MET A 1 -17.25 29.85 43.57
N LYS A 2 -16.54 29.74 42.44
CA LYS A 2 -15.76 28.57 42.00
C LYS A 2 -15.17 28.91 40.63
N LYS A 3 -13.93 29.42 40.67
CA LYS A 3 -13.11 29.75 39.52
C LYS A 3 -12.68 28.45 38.86
N ILE A 4 -13.16 28.17 37.64
CA ILE A 4 -12.66 27.07 36.82
C ILE A 4 -11.31 27.51 36.25
N LYS A 5 -10.26 26.88 36.75
CA LYS A 5 -8.86 27.18 36.42
C LYS A 5 -8.58 26.75 34.97
N ARG A 6 -8.21 27.70 34.12
CA ARG A 6 -7.59 27.46 32.81
C ARG A 6 -6.22 26.82 33.05
N PHE A 7 -6.06 25.55 32.70
CA PHE A 7 -4.74 24.91 32.66
C PHE A 7 -4.02 25.37 31.39
N ILE A 8 -3.10 26.31 31.56
CA ILE A 8 -2.08 26.66 30.56
C ILE A 8 -0.98 25.60 30.71
N LEU A 9 -0.89 24.68 29.76
CA LEU A 9 0.23 23.75 29.67
C LEU A 9 1.31 24.38 28.78
N LEU A 10 2.09 25.30 29.34
CA LEU A 10 3.35 25.77 28.77
C LEU A 10 4.46 24.90 29.36
N ALA A 11 5.00 23.96 28.58
CA ALA A 11 6.25 23.29 28.94
C ALA A 11 6.99 22.78 27.68
N VAL A 12 8.28 23.10 27.66
CA VAL A 12 9.37 22.58 26.82
C VAL A 12 9.60 23.26 25.46
N LEU A 13 10.14 24.49 25.52
CA LEU A 13 11.10 24.99 24.52
C LEU A 13 12.37 25.40 25.25
N ALA A 14 13.20 24.41 25.58
CA ALA A 14 14.56 24.64 26.08
C ALA A 14 15.44 23.46 25.68
N ALA A 15 16.15 23.61 24.55
CA ALA A 15 17.52 23.14 24.31
C ALA A 15 17.75 23.07 22.79
N MET A 16 18.58 23.97 22.27
CA MET A 16 19.73 23.59 21.45
C MET A 16 20.61 24.83 21.25
N ALA A 17 21.80 24.75 21.83
CA ALA A 17 22.87 25.71 21.68
C ALA A 17 23.40 25.71 20.24
N ALA A 18 23.98 26.86 19.88
CA ALA A 18 24.41 27.22 18.54
C ALA A 18 25.46 26.29 17.92
N VAL A 19 25.27 26.01 16.63
CA VAL A 19 26.35 25.88 15.65
C VAL A 19 26.00 26.83 14.51
N ALA A 20 26.82 27.87 14.35
CA ALA A 20 26.70 28.82 13.26
C ALA A 20 27.13 28.15 11.95
N SER A 21 26.19 28.06 11.00
CA SER A 21 26.48 28.03 9.57
C SER A 21 25.41 28.86 8.85
N ALA A 22 25.84 29.58 7.82
CA ALA A 22 25.11 30.65 7.14
C ALA A 22 23.81 30.18 6.47
N ALA A 23 22.70 30.38 7.17
CA ALA A 23 21.35 30.68 6.70
C ALA A 23 20.57 30.94 8.00
N SER A 24 19.66 31.92 8.05
CA SER A 24 18.70 31.98 9.17
C SER A 24 18.15 30.57 9.40
N PRO A 25 18.13 30.02 10.63
CA PRO A 25 17.69 28.66 10.84
C PRO A 25 16.32 28.50 10.19
N LYS A 26 16.23 27.66 9.15
CA LYS A 26 14.93 27.39 8.53
C LYS A 26 14.04 26.89 9.65
N GLN A 27 13.02 27.67 9.99
CA GLN A 27 12.07 27.30 11.01
C GLN A 27 11.52 25.90 10.68
N SER A 28 11.52 24.99 11.65
CA SER A 28 11.01 23.64 11.38
C SER A 28 9.53 23.73 10.98
N ILE A 29 9.13 22.88 10.03
CA ILE A 29 7.75 22.82 9.54
C ILE A 29 6.74 22.65 10.69
N ASP A 30 7.15 21.96 11.74
CA ASP A 30 6.34 21.72 12.93
C ASP A 30 6.02 22.99 13.72
N VAL A 31 7.02 23.84 13.91
CA VAL A 31 6.83 25.13 14.61
C VAL A 31 5.97 26.05 13.76
N ALA A 32 6.22 26.11 12.45
CA ALA A 32 5.44 26.94 11.53
C ALA A 32 3.96 26.47 11.45
N PHE A 33 3.73 25.16 11.41
CA PHE A 33 2.39 24.57 11.44
C PHE A 33 1.65 24.97 12.72
N ALA A 34 2.29 24.80 13.88
CA ALA A 34 1.69 25.16 15.16
C ALA A 34 1.39 26.66 15.26
N GLN A 35 2.27 27.52 14.76
CA GLN A 35 2.06 28.97 14.75
C GLN A 35 0.90 29.40 13.85
N LEU A 36 0.78 28.84 12.64
CA LEU A 36 -0.36 29.13 11.77
C LEU A 36 -1.67 28.65 12.42
N ALA A 37 -1.70 27.42 12.95
CA ALA A 37 -2.87 26.91 13.66
C ALA A 37 -3.27 27.82 14.83
N GLN A 38 -2.30 28.23 15.67
CA GLN A 38 -2.57 29.13 16.80
C GLN A 38 -3.06 30.50 16.34
N THR A 39 -2.47 31.07 15.28
CA THR A 39 -2.92 32.35 14.71
C THR A 39 -4.36 32.26 14.23
N LEU A 40 -4.73 31.17 13.54
CA LEU A 40 -6.10 30.93 13.10
C LEU A 40 -7.07 30.75 14.28
N ILE A 41 -6.63 30.11 15.37
CA ILE A 41 -7.41 29.98 16.62
C ILE A 41 -7.65 31.36 17.25
N ASP A 42 -6.59 32.16 17.40
CA ASP A 42 -6.65 33.48 18.04
C ASP A 42 -7.51 34.46 17.25
N MET A 43 -7.56 34.32 15.92
CA MET A 43 -8.44 35.06 15.03
C MET A 43 -9.91 34.59 15.08
N GLY A 44 -10.22 33.48 15.74
CA GLY A 44 -11.54 32.85 15.70
C GLY A 44 -11.91 32.29 14.31
N ALA A 45 -10.92 32.01 13.47
CA ALA A 45 -11.11 31.56 12.09
C ALA A 45 -11.35 30.05 11.95
N ILE A 46 -11.11 29.28 13.02
CA ILE A 46 -11.33 27.83 13.04
C ILE A 46 -12.84 27.53 13.08
N THR A 47 -13.31 26.81 12.06
CA THR A 47 -14.70 26.34 11.97
C THR A 47 -14.87 24.93 12.51
N ASN A 48 -13.83 24.11 12.41
CA ASN A 48 -13.78 22.78 13.00
C ASN A 48 -12.33 22.42 13.31
N SER A 49 -12.11 21.71 14.41
CA SER A 49 -10.80 21.16 14.75
C SER A 49 -10.94 19.77 15.31
N GLU A 50 -10.00 18.90 14.94
CA GLU A 50 -9.94 17.52 15.41
C GLU A 50 -8.50 17.19 15.78
N ALA A 51 -8.28 16.61 16.95
CA ALA A 51 -7.01 16.05 17.35
C ALA A 51 -7.27 14.70 18.00
N GLN A 52 -6.65 13.66 17.45
CA GLN A 52 -6.83 12.30 17.94
C GLN A 52 -5.50 11.57 17.95
N GLU A 53 -5.25 10.88 19.06
CA GLU A 53 -4.17 9.90 19.19
C GLU A 53 -4.72 8.50 18.96
N TYR A 54 -3.88 7.63 18.41
CA TYR A 54 -4.20 6.23 18.17
C TYR A 54 -2.91 5.40 18.28
N GLU A 55 -3.08 4.07 18.32
CA GLU A 55 -1.94 3.16 18.39
C GLU A 55 -0.99 3.40 17.20
N GLY A 56 0.23 3.85 17.51
CA GLY A 56 1.26 4.13 16.52
C GLY A 56 1.20 5.51 15.85
N GLY A 57 0.38 6.46 16.32
CA GLY A 57 0.40 7.81 15.76
C GLY A 57 -0.67 8.77 16.27
N TYR A 58 -0.79 9.90 15.58
CA TYR A 58 -1.85 10.89 15.82
C TYR A 58 -2.13 11.70 14.55
N HIS A 59 -3.27 12.40 14.56
CA HIS A 59 -3.54 13.45 13.57
C HIS A 59 -4.05 14.73 14.24
N LYS A 60 -3.85 15.86 13.54
CA LYS A 60 -4.38 17.18 13.89
C LYS A 60 -4.95 17.83 12.64
N PHE A 61 -6.23 18.19 12.67
CA PHE A 61 -6.95 18.85 11.58
C PHE A 61 -7.54 20.18 12.06
N TYR A 62 -7.38 21.19 11.23
CA TYR A 62 -7.97 22.51 11.43
C TYR A 62 -8.64 22.94 10.13
N ASN A 63 -9.97 23.02 10.12
CA ASN A 63 -10.70 23.68 9.05
C ASN A 63 -10.90 25.14 9.42
N PHE A 64 -10.62 26.05 8.49
CA PHE A 64 -10.65 27.47 8.73
C PHE A 64 -11.35 28.23 7.61
N VAL A 65 -11.89 29.39 7.97
CA VAL A 65 -12.42 30.37 7.02
C VAL A 65 -11.85 31.73 7.40
N ILE A 66 -11.18 32.38 6.45
CA ILE A 66 -10.62 33.72 6.60
C ILE A 66 -11.14 34.66 5.52
N ASP A 67 -11.01 35.96 5.74
CA ASP A 67 -11.28 36.96 4.72
C ASP A 67 -10.23 36.95 3.60
N LYS A 68 -10.63 37.34 2.38
CA LYS A 68 -9.72 37.41 1.23
C LYS A 68 -8.51 38.29 1.51
N GLU A 69 -8.71 39.35 2.30
CA GLU A 69 -7.68 40.29 2.72
C GLU A 69 -6.63 39.63 3.64
N GLN A 70 -7.01 38.56 4.35
CA GLN A 70 -6.15 37.79 5.25
C GLN A 70 -5.42 36.64 4.54
N ARG A 71 -5.66 36.44 3.24
CA ARG A 71 -5.05 35.38 2.42
C ARG A 71 -3.52 35.30 2.56
N LYS A 72 -2.87 36.43 2.82
CA LYS A 72 -1.41 36.49 3.02
C LYS A 72 -0.90 35.51 4.07
N LEU A 73 -1.68 35.16 5.09
CA LEU A 73 -1.32 34.14 6.09
C LEU A 73 -1.08 32.77 5.45
N VAL A 74 -1.97 32.38 4.54
CA VAL A 74 -1.90 31.09 3.82
C VAL A 74 -0.80 31.15 2.76
N ASP A 75 -0.71 32.23 1.99
CA ASP A 75 0.31 32.42 0.96
C ASP A 75 1.73 32.43 1.58
N ASP A 76 1.91 33.06 2.74
CA ASP A 76 3.18 33.08 3.46
C ASP A 76 3.55 31.68 3.98
N PHE A 77 2.60 30.93 4.53
CA PHE A 77 2.85 29.55 4.96
C PHE A 77 3.21 28.64 3.78
N GLU A 78 2.51 28.76 2.65
CA GLU A 78 2.87 28.08 1.41
C GLU A 78 4.33 28.43 1.02
N ALA A 79 4.64 29.71 0.83
CA ALA A 79 5.91 30.15 0.24
C ALA A 79 7.11 29.99 1.18
N LYS A 80 6.92 30.19 2.49
CA LYS A 80 8.00 30.21 3.49
C LYS A 80 8.15 28.87 4.21
N THR A 81 7.10 28.04 4.25
CA THR A 81 7.11 26.77 4.97
C THR A 81 6.96 25.58 4.02
N MET A 82 5.89 25.51 3.22
CA MET A 82 5.64 24.32 2.40
C MET A 82 6.68 24.17 1.27
N ARG A 83 6.84 25.20 0.43
CA ARG A 83 7.74 25.15 -0.73
C ARG A 83 9.22 24.91 -0.37
N PRO A 84 9.79 25.54 0.68
CA PRO A 84 11.21 25.35 1.00
C PRO A 84 11.55 23.99 1.62
N ASN A 85 10.55 23.24 2.10
CA ASN A 85 10.72 21.91 2.71
C ASN A 85 10.58 20.76 1.70
N VAL A 86 10.35 21.03 0.42
CA VAL A 86 10.26 20.01 -0.63
C VAL A 86 11.52 19.16 -0.75
N ALA A 87 12.70 19.79 -0.66
CA ALA A 87 13.97 19.09 -0.73
C ALA A 87 14.21 18.11 0.44
N LEU A 88 13.51 18.30 1.55
CA LEU A 88 13.57 17.41 2.72
C LEU A 88 12.51 16.31 2.67
N ALA A 89 11.47 16.48 1.85
CA ALA A 89 10.39 15.54 1.73
C ALA A 89 10.79 14.39 0.81
N TYR A 90 10.50 13.14 1.22
CA TYR A 90 10.71 11.99 0.35
C TYR A 90 9.65 11.89 -0.75
N MET A 91 8.52 12.58 -0.57
CA MET A 91 7.48 12.77 -1.56
C MET A 91 6.79 14.12 -1.30
N SER A 92 6.42 14.81 -2.37
CA SER A 92 5.60 16.03 -2.27
C SER A 92 4.58 16.07 -3.41
N ASN A 93 3.45 16.70 -3.16
CA ASN A 93 2.42 16.91 -4.17
C ASN A 93 1.87 18.33 -4.03
N PHE A 94 2.04 19.11 -5.09
CA PHE A 94 1.54 20.46 -5.18
C PHE A 94 0.63 20.58 -6.38
N ARG A 95 -0.60 21.00 -6.12
CA ARG A 95 -1.65 21.10 -7.13
C ARG A 95 -2.37 22.42 -6.97
N LYS A 96 -2.51 23.15 -8.07
CA LYS A 96 -3.38 24.33 -8.12
C LYS A 96 -4.78 23.93 -8.58
N ALA A 97 -5.75 24.75 -8.17
CA ALA A 97 -7.14 24.58 -8.60
C ALA A 97 -7.24 24.54 -10.15
N GLY A 98 -8.13 23.72 -10.67
CA GLY A 98 -8.34 23.51 -12.11
C GLY A 98 -7.44 22.45 -12.74
N THR A 99 -6.41 21.95 -12.05
CA THR A 99 -5.56 20.87 -12.57
C THR A 99 -6.17 19.50 -12.29
N ILE A 100 -6.19 18.59 -13.28
CA ILE A 100 -6.59 17.20 -13.11
C ILE A 100 -5.37 16.37 -12.70
N ALA A 101 -5.44 15.70 -11.55
CA ALA A 101 -4.41 14.79 -11.06
C ALA A 101 -5.03 13.71 -10.16
N LYS A 102 -4.29 12.61 -9.95
CA LYS A 102 -4.72 11.55 -9.02
C LYS A 102 -4.83 12.09 -7.59
N SER A 103 -5.80 11.57 -6.84
CA SER A 103 -5.92 11.82 -5.41
C SER A 103 -4.73 11.21 -4.64
N ASN A 104 -4.44 11.78 -3.48
CA ASN A 104 -3.42 11.30 -2.56
C ASN A 104 -4.10 10.61 -1.38
N ASN A 105 -3.79 9.32 -1.21
CA ASN A 105 -4.34 8.50 -0.14
C ASN A 105 -3.33 8.46 1.00
N ILE A 106 -3.68 9.08 2.13
CA ILE A 106 -2.85 9.08 3.33
C ILE A 106 -3.35 7.96 4.23
N GLY A 107 -2.61 6.85 4.29
CA GLY A 107 -2.82 5.83 5.32
C GLY A 107 -2.49 6.38 6.72
N TYR A 108 -3.36 6.13 7.70
CA TYR A 108 -3.25 6.54 9.10
C TYR A 108 -4.04 5.59 10.03
N GLY A 109 -4.00 5.81 11.35
CA GLY A 109 -4.58 4.89 12.33
C GLY A 109 -3.64 3.70 12.65
N LYS A 110 -4.14 2.75 13.45
CA LYS A 110 -3.42 1.51 13.76
C LYS A 110 -3.02 0.81 12.47
N ASP A 111 -1.73 0.54 12.30
CA ASP A 111 -1.15 -0.08 11.10
C ASP A 111 -1.64 0.54 9.78
N ASN A 112 -1.84 1.87 9.77
CA ASN A 112 -2.36 2.61 8.62
C ASN A 112 -3.68 2.05 8.02
N ALA A 113 -4.51 1.40 8.84
CA ALA A 113 -5.76 0.76 8.40
C ALA A 113 -6.83 1.75 7.91
N LEU A 114 -6.72 3.03 8.28
CA LEU A 114 -7.60 4.10 7.82
C LEU A 114 -6.93 4.88 6.69
N THR A 115 -7.73 5.47 5.80
CA THR A 115 -7.24 6.26 4.67
C THR A 115 -7.93 7.61 4.63
N TYR A 116 -7.13 8.68 4.52
CA TYR A 116 -7.60 10.04 4.30
C TYR A 116 -7.30 10.47 2.86
N ASN A 117 -8.32 10.89 2.12
CA ASN A 117 -8.20 11.23 0.70
C ASN A 117 -8.04 12.73 0.50
N LEU A 118 -6.90 13.14 -0.06
CA LEU A 118 -6.63 14.51 -0.52
C LEU A 118 -6.61 14.58 -2.05
N GLY A 119 -6.82 15.77 -2.61
CA GLY A 119 -6.86 15.94 -4.07
C GLY A 119 -8.14 15.44 -4.74
N VAL A 120 -9.24 15.26 -3.99
CA VAL A 120 -10.53 14.81 -4.55
C VAL A 120 -11.24 15.92 -5.31
N TYR A 121 -11.11 17.18 -4.87
CA TYR A 121 -11.85 18.31 -5.41
C TYR A 121 -10.98 19.13 -6.37
N ILE A 122 -11.45 19.36 -7.59
CA ILE A 122 -10.67 20.06 -8.63
C ILE A 122 -10.54 21.57 -8.41
N ASP A 123 -11.47 22.16 -7.66
CA ASP A 123 -11.57 23.58 -7.37
C ASP A 123 -10.67 24.04 -6.21
N ARG A 124 -9.88 23.12 -5.61
CA ARG A 124 -9.01 23.41 -4.48
C ARG A 124 -7.54 23.35 -4.85
N ASN A 125 -6.75 24.13 -4.12
CA ASN A 125 -5.30 24.03 -4.10
C ASN A 125 -4.88 23.03 -3.03
N TYR A 126 -3.82 22.28 -3.29
CA TYR A 126 -3.26 21.28 -2.38
C TYR A 126 -1.75 21.41 -2.34
N ASP A 127 -1.21 21.57 -1.14
CA ASP A 127 0.21 21.48 -0.86
C ASP A 127 0.39 20.35 0.16
N ILE A 128 1.07 19.28 -0.23
CA ILE A 128 1.24 18.07 0.59
C ILE A 128 2.70 17.69 0.65
N LEU A 129 3.22 17.49 1.86
CA LEU A 129 4.60 17.09 2.13
C LEU A 129 4.64 15.83 2.96
N TYR A 130 5.47 14.88 2.55
CA TYR A 130 5.73 13.64 3.28
C TYR A 130 7.18 13.63 3.74
N LEU A 131 7.39 13.65 5.06
CA LEU A 131 8.72 13.68 5.68
C LEU A 131 8.90 12.46 6.57
N ARG A 132 10.10 11.87 6.56
CA ARG A 132 10.45 10.83 7.54
C ARG A 132 10.84 11.48 8.86
N ASP A 133 10.50 10.83 9.96
CA ASP A 133 10.98 11.26 11.27
C ASP A 133 12.47 10.91 11.38
N PRO A 134 13.37 11.91 11.55
CA PRO A 134 14.81 11.65 11.65
C PRO A 134 15.18 10.89 12.93
N LEU A 135 14.34 10.96 13.97
CA LEU A 135 14.56 10.29 15.26
C LEU A 135 13.90 8.92 15.31
N ASN A 136 12.91 8.64 14.46
CA ASN A 136 12.24 7.35 14.37
C ASN A 136 12.05 6.90 12.92
N LYS A 137 12.93 6.01 12.46
CA LYS A 137 12.94 5.50 11.08
C LYS A 137 11.66 4.76 10.68
N GLU A 138 10.84 4.32 11.63
CA GLU A 138 9.55 3.67 11.36
C GLU A 138 8.40 4.65 11.13
N LYS A 139 8.62 5.93 11.42
CA LYS A 139 7.57 6.95 11.45
C LYS A 139 7.78 7.99 10.36
N ARG A 140 6.67 8.59 9.97
CA ARG A 140 6.62 9.72 9.06
C ARG A 140 5.69 10.79 9.58
N TYR A 141 5.90 11.99 9.07
CA TYR A 141 4.94 13.08 9.09
C TYR A 141 4.34 13.30 7.72
N VAL A 142 3.06 13.65 7.68
CA VAL A 142 2.41 14.22 6.49
C VAL A 142 1.81 15.56 6.86
N TYR A 143 2.25 16.63 6.20
CA TYR A 143 1.67 17.96 6.34
C TYR A 143 0.88 18.27 5.08
N ALA A 144 -0.34 18.78 5.24
CA ALA A 144 -1.14 19.22 4.12
C ALA A 144 -1.79 20.58 4.40
N LEU A 145 -1.75 21.45 3.40
CA LEU A 145 -2.51 22.68 3.32
C LEU A 145 -3.44 22.58 2.10
N VAL A 146 -4.74 22.76 2.32
CA VAL A 146 -5.76 22.76 1.28
C VAL A 146 -6.53 24.06 1.35
N TRP A 147 -6.77 24.74 0.23
CA TRP A 147 -7.51 26.00 0.27
C TRP A 147 -8.17 26.36 -1.07
N TRP A 148 -9.27 27.11 -0.99
CA TRP A 148 -10.01 27.63 -2.13
C TRP A 148 -10.75 28.91 -1.78
N MET A 149 -11.03 29.72 -2.80
CA MET A 149 -11.83 30.94 -2.64
C MET A 149 -13.32 30.62 -2.77
N SER A 150 -14.14 31.23 -1.93
CA SER A 150 -15.59 31.27 -2.04
C SER A 150 -16.05 32.73 -1.90
N GLY A 151 -16.14 33.43 -3.02
CA GLY A 151 -16.41 34.87 -3.04
C GLY A 151 -15.31 35.67 -2.34
N LYS A 152 -15.67 36.42 -1.29
CA LYS A 152 -14.74 37.23 -0.49
C LYS A 152 -14.10 36.46 0.68
N LYS A 153 -14.40 35.18 0.84
CA LYS A 153 -13.82 34.32 1.88
C LYS A 153 -12.88 33.29 1.26
N MET A 154 -11.85 32.91 2.00
CA MET A 154 -11.01 31.74 1.72
C MET A 154 -11.35 30.65 2.72
N ASN A 155 -11.69 29.47 2.21
CA ASN A 155 -11.82 28.27 3.02
C ASN A 155 -10.51 27.49 2.95
N GLY A 156 -10.16 26.80 4.02
CA GLY A 156 -9.02 25.90 3.98
C GLY A 156 -9.01 24.86 5.09
N SER A 157 -8.08 23.92 4.92
CA SER A 157 -7.80 22.85 5.85
C SER A 157 -6.29 22.75 6.05
N LEU A 158 -5.87 22.73 7.30
CA LEU A 158 -4.50 22.53 7.72
C LEU A 158 -4.43 21.20 8.47
N LEU A 159 -3.67 20.24 7.93
CA LEU A 159 -3.64 18.86 8.42
C LEU A 159 -2.21 18.42 8.73
N LYS A 160 -2.06 17.69 9.83
CA LYS A 160 -0.85 16.97 10.20
C LYS A 160 -1.20 15.52 10.55
N PHE A 161 -0.45 14.59 9.98
CA PHE A 161 -0.45 13.19 10.39
C PHE A 161 0.94 12.84 10.91
N TYR A 162 1.00 12.05 11.98
CA TYR A 162 2.17 11.33 12.42
C TYR A 162 1.81 9.86 12.53
N ASN A 163 2.45 9.00 11.74
CA ASN A 163 2.04 7.60 11.61
C ASN A 163 3.21 6.74 11.08
N ILE A 164 2.98 5.43 10.96
CA ILE A 164 3.99 4.49 10.42
C ILE A 164 4.28 4.84 8.95
N ASP A 165 5.56 4.91 8.57
CA ASP A 165 5.96 5.05 7.17
C ASP A 165 5.39 3.86 6.36
N PRO A 166 4.57 4.09 5.32
CA PRO A 166 4.01 3.01 4.49
C PRO A 166 5.07 2.10 3.89
N VAL A 167 6.32 2.56 3.68
CA VAL A 167 7.43 1.70 3.27
C VAL A 167 7.75 0.69 4.37
N VAL A 168 7.91 1.15 5.62
CA VAL A 168 8.19 0.28 6.77
C VAL A 168 7.01 -0.65 7.06
N GLN A 169 5.78 -0.16 6.90
CA GLN A 169 4.60 -1.02 6.98
C GLN A 169 4.62 -2.09 5.89
N ARG A 170 4.88 -1.73 4.62
CA ARG A 170 5.00 -2.71 3.54
C ARG A 170 6.16 -3.67 3.77
N GLU A 171 7.26 -3.22 4.37
CA GLU A 171 8.37 -4.09 4.74
C GLU A 171 7.98 -5.05 5.86
N LYS A 172 7.32 -4.58 6.91
CA LYS A 172 6.77 -5.43 7.99
C LYS A 172 5.72 -6.40 7.47
N ALA A 173 4.82 -5.93 6.61
CA ALA A 173 3.86 -6.75 5.91
C ALA A 173 4.55 -7.72 4.96
N SER A 174 5.64 -7.36 4.27
CA SER A 174 6.42 -8.29 3.42
C SER A 174 7.30 -9.25 4.22
N LYS A 175 7.56 -8.95 5.49
CA LYS A 175 8.24 -9.84 6.44
C LYS A 175 7.24 -10.77 7.13
N GLN A 176 6.00 -10.32 7.38
CA GLN A 176 4.88 -11.12 7.88
C GLN A 176 4.20 -11.93 6.78
N THR A 177 4.18 -11.41 5.56
CA THR A 177 3.95 -12.17 4.33
C THR A 177 5.29 -12.81 4.01
N GLU A 178 5.71 -13.76 4.84
CA GLU A 178 6.85 -14.62 4.52
C GLU A 178 6.67 -15.08 3.07
N GLY A 179 7.58 -14.57 2.24
CA GLY A 179 7.27 -14.37 0.84
C GLY A 179 7.12 -15.69 0.11
N ARG A 180 5.95 -15.92 -0.47
CA ARG A 180 5.86 -16.75 -1.67
C ARG A 180 6.59 -16.05 -2.82
N ARG A 181 7.90 -16.23 -2.86
CA ARG A 181 8.70 -15.94 -4.06
C ARG A 181 8.64 -17.15 -4.95
N VAL A 182 7.97 -17.01 -6.10
CA VAL A 182 8.10 -17.93 -7.23
C VAL A 182 9.36 -17.51 -7.99
N LEU A 183 10.44 -18.28 -7.84
CA LEU A 183 11.64 -18.12 -8.68
C LEU A 183 11.54 -19.12 -9.84
N ARG A 184 11.60 -18.60 -11.07
CA ARG A 184 11.80 -19.40 -12.27
C ARG A 184 13.28 -19.73 -12.37
N THR A 185 13.64 -21.01 -12.38
CA THR A 185 15.01 -21.46 -12.67
C THR A 185 15.19 -21.68 -14.18
N GLU A 186 16.43 -21.82 -14.64
CA GLU A 186 16.75 -22.13 -16.05
C GLU A 186 16.26 -23.53 -16.48
N SER A 187 16.08 -24.45 -15.51
CA SER A 187 15.25 -25.64 -15.68
C SER A 187 13.81 -25.30 -15.29
N ASP A 188 12.81 -25.95 -15.90
CA ASP A 188 11.37 -25.67 -15.76
C ASP A 188 10.80 -25.60 -14.32
N SER A 189 11.61 -25.79 -13.27
CA SER A 189 11.24 -25.79 -11.86
C SER A 189 10.64 -24.46 -11.35
N ILE A 190 9.66 -24.60 -10.45
CA ILE A 190 9.10 -23.50 -9.66
C ILE A 190 9.56 -23.71 -8.22
N LEU A 191 10.36 -22.77 -7.71
CA LEU A 191 10.68 -22.70 -6.30
C LEU A 191 9.59 -21.88 -5.61
N MET A 192 8.85 -22.46 -4.66
CA MET A 192 7.94 -21.73 -3.79
C MET A 192 8.52 -21.75 -2.38
N VAL A 193 8.67 -20.60 -1.75
CA VAL A 193 8.91 -20.51 -0.30
C VAL A 193 7.54 -20.33 0.35
N ASP A 194 7.15 -21.21 1.26
CA ASP A 194 5.91 -21.00 2.03
C ASP A 194 6.14 -20.01 3.18
N GLY A 195 5.04 -19.62 3.83
CA GLY A 195 5.05 -18.66 4.92
C GLY A 195 5.66 -19.17 6.24
N SER A 196 6.42 -20.26 6.21
CA SER A 196 7.24 -20.78 7.32
C SER A 196 8.74 -20.83 7.00
N GLY A 197 9.14 -20.25 5.87
CA GLY A 197 10.50 -20.36 5.32
C GLY A 197 10.83 -21.74 4.75
N LYS A 198 9.85 -22.65 4.66
CA LYS A 198 10.06 -23.98 4.08
C LYS A 198 10.09 -23.88 2.57
N LEU A 199 11.17 -24.38 2.00
CA LEU A 199 11.36 -24.51 0.56
C LEU A 199 10.45 -25.62 0.02
N VAL A 200 9.40 -25.24 -0.70
CA VAL A 200 8.60 -26.15 -1.52
C VAL A 200 9.21 -26.16 -2.91
N TYR A 201 10.16 -27.08 -3.10
CA TYR A 201 10.74 -27.36 -4.40
C TYR A 201 9.75 -28.17 -5.24
N SER A 202 9.19 -27.55 -6.28
CA SER A 202 8.54 -28.32 -7.35
C SER A 202 9.54 -28.46 -8.49
N ASN A 203 10.27 -29.58 -8.49
CA ASN A 203 10.99 -30.00 -9.69
C ASN A 203 9.95 -30.22 -10.79
N LEU A 204 9.92 -29.35 -11.79
CA LEU A 204 9.02 -29.51 -12.93
C LEU A 204 9.73 -30.22 -14.10
N ASP A 205 10.99 -30.65 -13.91
CA ASP A 205 11.77 -31.43 -14.89
C ASP A 205 11.38 -32.93 -14.90
N ILE A 206 10.41 -33.35 -14.09
CA ILE A 206 9.97 -34.76 -14.01
C ILE A 206 9.47 -35.25 -15.40
N ALA A 207 8.89 -34.36 -16.22
CA ALA A 207 8.38 -34.73 -17.55
C ALA A 207 9.47 -34.96 -18.61
N ASN A 208 10.65 -34.33 -18.46
CA ASN A 208 11.69 -34.38 -19.49
C ASN A 208 12.78 -35.43 -19.20
N LYS A 209 12.88 -35.95 -17.97
CA LYS A 209 13.92 -36.93 -17.60
C LYS A 209 13.43 -38.30 -17.12
N ALA A 210 12.14 -38.50 -16.84
CA ALA A 210 11.63 -39.79 -16.41
C ALA A 210 11.08 -40.61 -17.59
N THR A 211 11.81 -41.66 -17.99
CA THR A 211 11.44 -42.56 -19.09
C THR A 211 10.26 -43.50 -18.83
N LYS A 212 9.47 -43.31 -17.76
CA LYS A 212 8.14 -43.92 -17.52
C LYS A 212 7.52 -43.34 -16.23
N PHE A 213 6.39 -42.65 -16.34
CA PHE A 213 5.58 -42.30 -15.17
C PHE A 213 4.71 -43.49 -14.75
N THR A 214 4.60 -43.75 -13.45
CA THR A 214 3.53 -44.61 -12.91
C THR A 214 2.29 -43.76 -12.67
N SER A 215 1.10 -44.36 -12.62
CA SER A 215 -0.14 -43.62 -12.33
C SER A 215 -0.05 -42.87 -11.01
N SER A 216 0.52 -43.49 -9.98
CA SER A 216 0.75 -42.83 -8.69
C SER A 216 1.66 -41.61 -8.79
N SER A 217 2.83 -41.72 -9.45
CA SER A 217 3.76 -40.59 -9.56
C SER A 217 3.20 -39.44 -10.39
N LEU A 218 2.40 -39.77 -11.40
CA LEU A 218 1.73 -38.78 -12.24
C LEU A 218 0.57 -38.09 -11.50
N LEU A 219 -0.22 -38.82 -10.71
CA LEU A 219 -1.29 -38.24 -9.90
C LEU A 219 -0.72 -37.36 -8.78
N THR A 220 0.39 -37.75 -8.17
CA THR A 220 1.14 -36.88 -7.24
C THR A 220 1.59 -35.60 -7.93
N ALA A 221 2.14 -35.67 -9.14
CA ALA A 221 2.56 -34.49 -9.89
C ALA A 221 1.36 -33.57 -10.22
N VAL A 222 0.22 -34.11 -10.65
CA VAL A 222 -1.00 -33.33 -10.88
C VAL A 222 -1.46 -32.65 -9.59
N THR A 223 -1.48 -33.39 -8.48
CA THR A 223 -1.89 -32.87 -7.18
C THR A 223 -1.01 -31.70 -6.75
N SER A 224 0.32 -31.84 -6.87
CA SER A 224 1.26 -30.77 -6.54
C SER A 224 1.04 -29.51 -7.40
N VAL A 225 0.81 -29.67 -8.71
CA VAL A 225 0.54 -28.54 -9.61
C VAL A 225 -0.81 -27.89 -9.28
N CYS A 226 -1.87 -28.66 -9.00
CA CYS A 226 -3.16 -28.11 -8.58
C CYS A 226 -3.07 -27.35 -7.26
N SER A 227 -2.30 -27.86 -6.28
CA SER A 227 -2.06 -27.17 -5.01
C SER A 227 -1.30 -25.86 -5.23
N ALA A 228 -0.24 -25.86 -6.05
CA ALA A 228 0.51 -24.66 -6.41
C ALA A 228 -0.39 -23.61 -7.06
N TYR A 229 -1.22 -24.04 -8.01
CA TYR A 229 -2.13 -23.18 -8.75
C TYR A 229 -3.14 -22.50 -7.83
N THR A 230 -3.86 -23.30 -7.04
CA THR A 230 -4.85 -22.84 -6.07
C THR A 230 -4.24 -21.81 -5.13
N SER A 231 -3.00 -22.05 -4.73
CA SER A 231 -2.27 -21.17 -3.83
C SER A 231 -1.93 -19.79 -4.40
N LEU A 232 -1.83 -19.68 -5.74
CA LEU A 232 -1.67 -18.42 -6.48
C LEU A 232 -3.00 -17.79 -6.90
N ALA A 233 -4.10 -18.54 -6.90
CA ALA A 233 -5.42 -18.00 -7.19
C ALA A 233 -5.98 -17.19 -5.99
N PHE A 234 -5.50 -17.48 -4.78
CA PHE A 234 -5.89 -16.80 -3.54
C PHE A 234 -4.86 -15.77 -3.02
N SER A 235 -3.79 -15.48 -3.78
CA SER A 235 -2.94 -14.31 -3.52
C SER A 235 -3.58 -13.05 -4.13
N ASP A 236 -3.26 -11.86 -3.61
CA ASP A 236 -3.89 -10.54 -3.88
C ASP A 236 -3.80 -10.01 -5.35
N GLY A 237 -3.91 -10.88 -6.35
CA GLY A 237 -4.25 -10.52 -7.73
C GLY A 237 -3.18 -9.70 -8.46
N ALA A 238 -1.89 -9.88 -8.14
CA ALA A 238 -0.83 -9.24 -8.90
C ALA A 238 -0.80 -9.77 -10.34
N ALA A 239 -0.55 -8.91 -11.33
CA ALA A 239 -0.45 -9.31 -12.75
C ALA A 239 0.56 -10.46 -13.00
N LYS A 240 1.59 -10.58 -12.17
CA LYS A 240 2.57 -11.68 -12.21
C LYS A 240 1.96 -13.04 -11.81
N ASP A 241 0.95 -13.05 -10.95
CA ASP A 241 0.30 -14.29 -10.50
C ASP A 241 -0.51 -14.92 -11.64
N VAL A 242 -1.09 -14.10 -12.53
CA VAL A 242 -1.80 -14.57 -13.73
C VAL A 242 -0.84 -15.31 -14.69
N GLU A 243 0.35 -14.75 -14.93
CA GLU A 243 1.39 -15.35 -15.79
C GLU A 243 1.89 -16.69 -15.20
N TYR A 244 2.11 -16.74 -13.88
CA TYR A 244 2.49 -18.00 -13.21
C TYR A 244 1.39 -19.06 -13.26
N ARG A 245 0.12 -18.66 -13.09
CA ARG A 245 -1.01 -19.58 -13.25
C ARG A 245 -1.12 -20.10 -14.68
N GLN A 246 -0.77 -19.30 -15.69
CA GLN A 246 -0.72 -19.76 -17.08
C GLN A 246 0.33 -20.86 -17.31
N ILE A 247 1.51 -20.74 -16.70
CA ILE A 247 2.55 -21.77 -16.75
C ILE A 247 2.03 -23.08 -16.12
N LEU A 248 1.40 -22.98 -14.95
CA LEU A 248 0.83 -24.14 -14.26
C LEU A 248 -0.34 -24.77 -15.03
N ALA A 249 -1.20 -23.97 -15.68
CA ALA A 249 -2.29 -24.45 -16.52
C ALA A 249 -1.76 -25.27 -17.72
N ASN A 250 -0.75 -24.74 -18.42
CA ASN A 250 -0.07 -25.47 -19.50
C ASN A 250 0.53 -26.79 -19.01
N ARG A 251 1.07 -26.80 -17.79
CA ARG A 251 1.62 -28.03 -17.21
C ARG A 251 0.53 -29.06 -16.90
N LEU A 252 -0.62 -28.62 -16.40
CA LEU A 252 -1.77 -29.51 -16.20
C LEU A 252 -2.21 -30.14 -17.52
N VAL A 253 -2.21 -29.40 -18.63
CA VAL A 253 -2.48 -29.97 -19.98
C VAL A 253 -1.50 -31.10 -20.29
N THR A 254 -0.20 -30.88 -20.11
CA THR A 254 0.84 -31.91 -20.37
C THR A 254 0.67 -33.13 -19.48
N LEU A 255 0.48 -32.95 -18.18
CA LEU A 255 0.31 -34.05 -17.22
C LEU A 255 -0.99 -34.81 -17.47
N CYS A 256 -2.07 -34.12 -17.81
CA CYS A 256 -3.36 -34.74 -18.15
C CYS A 256 -3.28 -35.53 -19.46
N ASN A 257 -2.51 -35.05 -20.46
CA ASN A 257 -2.28 -35.81 -21.70
C ASN A 257 -1.47 -37.09 -21.45
N LEU A 258 -0.46 -37.04 -20.56
CA LEU A 258 0.23 -38.25 -20.11
C LEU A 258 -0.73 -39.17 -19.34
N GLY A 259 -1.55 -38.58 -18.47
CA GLY A 259 -2.51 -39.28 -17.63
C GLY A 259 -3.59 -40.00 -18.42
N ARG A 260 -4.00 -39.44 -19.57
CA ARG A 260 -4.93 -40.07 -20.49
C ARG A 260 -4.54 -41.50 -20.85
N LYS A 261 -3.23 -41.76 -21.01
CA LYS A 261 -2.67 -43.07 -21.41
C LYS A 261 -2.27 -43.95 -20.21
N THR A 262 -2.01 -43.35 -19.05
CA THR A 262 -1.40 -44.04 -17.90
C THR A 262 -2.40 -44.31 -16.78
N PHE A 263 -3.33 -43.38 -16.52
CA PHE A 263 -4.29 -43.50 -15.41
C PHE A 263 -5.34 -44.57 -15.65
N ASP A 264 -5.64 -45.32 -14.59
CA ASP A 264 -6.84 -46.16 -14.54
C ASP A 264 -8.11 -45.30 -14.34
N ALA A 265 -9.28 -45.95 -14.31
CA ALA A 265 -10.56 -45.24 -14.19
C ALA A 265 -10.69 -44.43 -12.89
N ASN A 266 -10.12 -44.92 -11.79
CA ASN A 266 -10.17 -44.25 -10.49
C ASN A 266 -9.22 -43.05 -10.46
N ASP A 267 -8.02 -43.21 -10.98
CA ASP A 267 -7.02 -42.14 -11.09
C ASP A 267 -7.49 -41.05 -12.06
N LYS A 268 -8.14 -41.40 -13.18
CA LYS A 268 -8.77 -40.43 -14.08
C LYS A 268 -9.83 -39.63 -13.35
N LYS A 269 -10.71 -40.30 -12.60
CA LYS A 269 -11.77 -39.63 -11.81
C LYS A 269 -11.19 -38.71 -10.73
N ALA A 270 -10.13 -39.14 -10.04
CA ALA A 270 -9.43 -38.33 -9.05
C ALA A 270 -8.77 -37.10 -9.70
N CYS A 271 -8.06 -37.31 -10.81
CA CYS A 271 -7.41 -36.25 -11.57
C CYS A 271 -8.40 -35.20 -12.09
N ILE A 272 -9.53 -35.64 -12.68
CA ILE A 272 -10.61 -34.76 -13.15
C ILE A 272 -11.11 -33.88 -12.00
N LYS A 273 -11.40 -34.47 -10.83
CA LYS A 273 -11.88 -33.70 -9.66
C LYS A 273 -10.87 -32.65 -9.19
N LEU A 274 -9.58 -32.97 -9.21
CA LEU A 274 -8.52 -32.02 -8.84
C LEU A 274 -8.49 -30.83 -9.80
N VAL A 275 -8.52 -31.09 -11.12
CA VAL A 275 -8.46 -30.05 -12.15
C VAL A 275 -9.76 -29.22 -12.18
N GLU A 276 -10.93 -29.85 -11.98
CA GLU A 276 -12.22 -29.13 -11.83
C GLU A 276 -12.23 -28.23 -10.59
N GLY A 277 -11.54 -28.64 -9.51
CA GLY A 277 -11.30 -27.81 -8.34
C GLY A 277 -10.60 -26.50 -8.71
N VAL A 278 -9.49 -26.60 -9.46
CA VAL A 278 -8.72 -25.44 -9.93
C VAL A 278 -9.51 -24.59 -10.92
N ARG A 279 -10.21 -25.22 -11.88
CA ARG A 279 -10.99 -24.54 -12.92
C ARG A 279 -12.09 -23.63 -12.37
N ARG A 280 -12.73 -24.03 -11.25
CA ARG A 280 -13.77 -23.23 -10.58
C ARG A 280 -13.23 -21.94 -9.97
N CYS A 281 -11.94 -21.88 -9.68
CA CYS A 281 -11.29 -20.72 -9.08
C CYS A 281 -10.64 -19.78 -10.11
N GLU A 282 -10.67 -20.11 -11.40
CA GLU A 282 -10.00 -19.33 -12.45
C GLU A 282 -11.01 -18.53 -13.29
N SER A 283 -10.78 -17.22 -13.33
CA SER A 283 -11.59 -16.23 -14.06
C SER A 283 -10.91 -15.72 -15.33
N ASP A 284 -9.59 -15.91 -15.46
CA ASP A 284 -8.85 -15.55 -16.66
C ASP A 284 -9.22 -16.47 -17.84
N VAL A 285 -9.49 -15.87 -19.00
CA VAL A 285 -10.00 -16.58 -20.19
C VAL A 285 -8.96 -17.54 -20.77
N VAL A 286 -7.68 -17.17 -20.77
CA VAL A 286 -6.62 -18.00 -21.34
C VAL A 286 -6.38 -19.22 -20.44
N ASN A 287 -6.24 -18.97 -19.14
CA ASN A 287 -6.01 -20.00 -18.16
C ASN A 287 -7.19 -20.98 -18.04
N SER A 288 -8.41 -20.47 -18.03
CA SER A 288 -9.61 -21.29 -18.04
C SER A 288 -9.70 -22.19 -19.27
N THR A 289 -9.37 -21.67 -20.46
CA THR A 289 -9.34 -22.45 -21.70
C THR A 289 -8.32 -23.59 -21.63
N LEU A 290 -7.13 -23.35 -21.07
CA LEU A 290 -6.12 -24.39 -20.87
C LEU A 290 -6.59 -25.48 -19.89
N LEU A 291 -7.23 -25.09 -18.79
CA LEU A 291 -7.79 -26.05 -17.82
C LEU A 291 -8.94 -26.87 -18.43
N ASP A 292 -9.78 -26.26 -19.26
CA ASP A 292 -10.85 -26.97 -20.00
C ASP A 292 -10.26 -27.98 -21.00
N ALA A 293 -9.15 -27.64 -21.67
CA ALA A 293 -8.41 -28.57 -22.51
C ALA A 293 -7.83 -29.75 -21.71
N ALA A 294 -7.26 -29.49 -20.52
CA ALA A 294 -6.76 -30.53 -19.63
C ALA A 294 -7.87 -31.50 -19.18
N LEU A 295 -9.06 -30.99 -18.85
CA LEU A 295 -10.21 -31.81 -18.50
C LEU A 295 -10.71 -32.65 -19.67
N THR A 296 -10.74 -32.06 -20.87
CA THR A 296 -11.14 -32.76 -22.10
C THR A 296 -10.22 -33.94 -22.41
N LEU A 297 -8.91 -33.79 -22.18
CA LEU A 297 -7.94 -34.87 -22.35
C LEU A 297 -8.16 -36.07 -21.43
N LEU A 298 -8.74 -35.88 -20.25
CA LEU A 298 -9.00 -36.98 -19.30
C LEU A 298 -10.36 -37.65 -19.51
N LYS A 299 -11.32 -36.92 -20.09
CA LYS A 299 -12.67 -37.40 -20.40
C LYS A 299 -12.71 -38.26 -21.68
N ASN A 300 -11.72 -38.06 -22.55
CA ASN A 300 -11.49 -38.84 -23.78
C ASN A 300 -10.37 -39.89 -23.60
#